data_AF-A0A8C9NN33-F1
#
_entry.id   AF-A0A8C9NN33-F1
#
_cell.length_a   1.000
_cell.length_b   1.000
_cell.length_c   1.000
_cell.angle_alpha   90.00
_cell.angle_beta   90.00
_cell.angle_gamma   90.00
#
_symmetry.space_group_name_H-M   'P 1'
#
loop_
_entity.id
_entity.type
_entity.pdbx_description
1 polymer ?
#
loop_
_entity_poly.entity_id
_entity_poly.type
_entity_poly.pdbx_seq_one_letter_code
_entity_poly.pdbx_strand_id
1 'polypeptide(L)'
;MEMDGDGDGTETGTGIGTGTRTRTRTRTGTGCSPVLQAARGYARSVTKNRKDIPSHLDDLPPTMLKKDYANLPIMNSVDDVVKRLLSLEMASQREKLKVKTQQLVEKVRRSPNDNGSFEVQVAILTAKIRTLEEHLQRHPKDKRNRRFMLMGLDRRRKMLGYLRRVNYSTFENTCTQLGIQYSPPQPYARRLTKRWMVKKALCIKVFQEKQKLQAAERLRKRREWQARAKAAREQQEKQVQEKQAQEGTPV
;
A
#
# COMPACT_ATOMS: atom_id res chain seq x y z
N MET A 1 38.64 -46.71 61.27
CA MET A 1 37.96 -45.41 61.35
C MET A 1 38.32 -44.70 60.04
N GLU A 2 37.31 -44.40 59.22
CA GLU A 2 37.34 -43.49 58.04
C GLU A 2 38.37 -43.83 56.94
N MET A 3 38.00 -44.52 55.85
CA MET A 3 37.25 -44.08 54.64
C MET A 3 37.97 -43.00 53.81
N ASP A 4 38.69 -43.50 52.80
CA ASP A 4 38.93 -43.03 51.42
C ASP A 4 38.71 -41.55 51.05
N GLY A 5 39.72 -40.99 50.36
CA GLY A 5 39.65 -39.65 49.77
C GLY A 5 40.75 -39.33 48.75
N ASP A 6 40.99 -40.20 47.76
CA ASP A 6 41.77 -39.87 46.56
C ASP A 6 40.83 -39.58 45.39
N GLY A 7 40.70 -38.31 45.02
CA GLY A 7 39.89 -37.84 43.89
C GLY A 7 40.75 -37.32 42.76
N ASP A 8 41.24 -38.23 41.91
CA ASP A 8 41.87 -37.90 40.63
C ASP A 8 40.79 -37.98 39.53
N GLY A 9 40.38 -36.81 39.03
CA GLY A 9 39.28 -36.66 38.07
C GLY A 9 39.77 -36.39 36.66
N THR A 10 39.99 -37.45 35.88
CA THR A 10 40.06 -37.38 34.42
C THR A 10 38.65 -37.35 33.83
N GLU A 11 38.28 -36.28 33.12
CA GLU A 11 37.19 -36.32 32.15
C GLU A 11 37.68 -35.88 30.77
N THR A 12 37.92 -36.90 29.92
CA THR A 12 37.88 -36.76 28.47
C THR A 12 36.42 -36.60 28.03
N GLY A 13 36.06 -35.40 27.58
CA GLY A 13 34.74 -35.10 27.02
C GLY A 13 34.84 -34.53 25.61
N THR A 14 34.76 -35.42 24.61
CA THR A 14 34.66 -35.10 23.18
C THR A 14 33.36 -34.33 22.89
N GLY A 15 33.41 -33.00 22.97
CA GLY A 15 32.33 -32.13 22.55
C GLY A 15 32.27 -32.00 21.03
N ILE A 16 31.46 -32.81 20.37
CA ILE A 16 31.03 -32.61 18.97
C ILE A 16 30.07 -31.41 18.95
N GLY A 17 30.65 -30.21 19.01
CA GLY A 17 29.95 -28.99 18.67
C GLY A 17 29.82 -28.91 17.15
N THR A 18 28.62 -29.17 16.63
CA THR A 18 28.22 -28.79 15.27
C THR A 18 28.06 -27.26 15.17
N GLY A 19 29.13 -26.54 15.51
CA GLY A 19 29.33 -25.17 15.09
C GLY A 19 29.41 -25.21 13.57
N THR A 20 28.41 -24.67 12.89
CA THR A 20 28.50 -24.37 11.47
C THR A 20 29.64 -23.38 11.33
N ARG A 21 30.80 -23.95 11.00
CA ARG A 21 32.05 -23.28 10.69
C ARG A 21 31.76 -22.42 9.47
N THR A 22 31.23 -21.21 9.70
CA THR A 22 31.27 -20.16 8.71
C THR A 22 32.74 -19.88 8.54
N ARG A 23 33.32 -20.57 7.56
CA ARG A 23 34.68 -20.40 7.12
C ARG A 23 34.70 -18.99 6.54
N THR A 24 34.90 -17.99 7.39
CA THR A 24 35.29 -16.65 7.00
C THR A 24 36.68 -16.84 6.42
N ARG A 25 36.69 -17.20 5.14
CA ARG A 25 37.86 -17.11 4.30
C ARG A 25 38.18 -15.63 4.29
N THR A 26 39.02 -15.20 5.21
CA THR A 26 39.75 -13.95 5.15
C THR A 26 40.61 -14.07 3.90
N ARG A 27 40.00 -13.75 2.74
CA ARG A 27 40.77 -13.33 1.58
C ARG A 27 41.49 -12.08 2.05
N THR A 28 42.75 -12.26 2.42
CA THR A 28 43.74 -11.21 2.43
C THR A 28 43.52 -10.37 1.17
N GLY A 29 43.17 -9.11 1.42
CA GLY A 29 42.72 -8.19 0.40
C GLY A 29 43.88 -7.83 -0.52
N THR A 30 43.95 -8.47 -1.68
CA THR A 30 44.28 -7.73 -2.90
C THR A 30 42.97 -7.19 -3.44
N GLY A 31 42.54 -6.06 -2.87
CA GLY A 31 41.41 -5.30 -3.37
C GLY A 31 41.74 -4.84 -4.78
N CYS A 32 41.06 -5.42 -5.77
CA CYS A 32 41.04 -4.85 -7.11
C CYS A 32 40.47 -3.43 -6.96
N SER A 33 41.31 -2.42 -7.20
CA SER A 33 40.94 -1.01 -7.09
C SER A 33 39.62 -0.76 -7.85
N PRO A 34 38.70 0.06 -7.31
CA PRO A 34 37.45 0.40 -8.00
C PRO A 34 37.68 1.00 -9.40
N VAL A 35 38.87 1.58 -9.64
CA VAL A 35 39.30 2.10 -10.93
C VAL A 35 39.60 0.97 -11.93
N LEU A 36 40.28 -0.10 -11.48
CA LEU A 36 40.57 -1.28 -12.30
C LEU A 36 39.30 -2.06 -12.66
N GLN A 37 38.29 -2.03 -11.80
CA GLN A 37 36.98 -2.64 -12.06
C GLN A 37 36.19 -1.87 -13.15
N ALA A 38 36.24 -0.54 -13.12
CA ALA A 38 35.57 0.33 -14.10
C ALA A 38 36.21 0.24 -15.49
N ALA A 39 37.55 0.20 -15.55
CA ALA A 39 38.30 0.05 -16.81
C ALA A 39 38.00 -1.27 -17.54
N ARG A 40 37.65 -2.33 -16.80
CA ARG A 40 37.32 -3.65 -17.34
C ARG A 40 35.85 -3.81 -17.76
N GLY A 41 35.00 -2.81 -17.51
CA GLY A 41 33.57 -2.84 -17.89
C GLY A 41 32.71 -3.87 -17.13
N TYR A 42 33.23 -4.50 -16.06
CA TYR A 42 32.44 -5.45 -15.28
C TYR A 42 31.42 -4.71 -14.40
N ALA A 43 30.13 -5.01 -14.58
CA ALA A 43 29.09 -4.55 -13.67
C ALA A 43 29.42 -4.99 -12.23
N ARG A 44 29.35 -4.05 -11.27
CA ARG A 44 29.43 -4.41 -9.84
C ARG A 44 28.35 -5.44 -9.54
N SER A 45 28.72 -6.57 -8.93
CA SER A 45 27.73 -7.46 -8.33
C SER A 45 27.02 -6.69 -7.22
N VAL A 46 25.79 -6.24 -7.50
CA VAL A 46 24.97 -5.58 -6.49
C VAL A 46 24.51 -6.67 -5.51
N THR A 47 25.15 -6.73 -4.35
CA THR A 47 24.61 -7.47 -3.20
C THR A 47 23.36 -6.74 -2.73
N LYS A 48 22.19 -7.19 -3.20
CA LYS A 48 20.93 -6.71 -2.67
C LYS A 48 20.76 -7.28 -1.27
N ASN A 49 21.00 -6.46 -0.25
CA ASN A 49 20.53 -6.78 1.11
C ASN A 49 19.01 -6.93 1.03
N ARG A 50 18.52 -8.16 1.18
CA ARG A 50 17.09 -8.43 1.24
C ARG A 50 16.62 -7.87 2.58
N LYS A 51 15.92 -6.73 2.55
CA LYS A 51 15.23 -6.21 3.73
C LYS A 51 14.11 -7.18 4.11
N ASP A 52 13.87 -7.33 5.40
CA ASP A 52 12.72 -8.09 5.88
C ASP A 52 11.43 -7.45 5.37
N ILE A 53 10.56 -8.29 4.82
CA ILE A 53 9.27 -7.86 4.28
C ILE A 53 8.32 -7.76 5.46
N PRO A 54 7.77 -6.57 5.77
CA PRO A 54 6.80 -6.42 6.85
C PRO A 54 5.55 -7.25 6.53
N SER A 55 5.08 -8.03 7.49
CA SER A 55 3.87 -8.83 7.37
C SER A 55 2.67 -8.09 7.93
N HIS A 56 1.53 -8.15 7.25
CA HIS A 56 0.23 -7.71 7.78
C HIS A 56 -0.22 -8.53 9.01
N LEU A 57 0.47 -9.63 9.33
CA LEU A 57 0.24 -10.42 10.53
C LEU A 57 1.06 -9.95 11.73
N ASP A 58 2.02 -9.03 11.55
CA ASP A 58 2.89 -8.56 12.64
C ASP A 58 2.12 -7.75 13.69
N ASP A 59 0.94 -7.20 13.36
CA ASP A 59 0.08 -6.51 14.34
C ASP A 59 -0.57 -7.47 15.37
N LEU A 60 -0.48 -8.79 15.18
CA LEU A 60 -1.09 -9.77 16.08
C LEU A 60 -0.14 -10.08 17.25
N PRO A 61 -0.57 -9.86 18.51
CA PRO A 61 0.30 -10.17 19.65
C PRO A 61 0.54 -11.68 19.74
N PRO A 62 1.79 -12.12 19.99
CA PRO A 62 2.15 -13.54 20.01
C PRO A 62 1.48 -14.31 21.15
N THR A 63 1.15 -13.63 22.25
CA THR A 63 0.47 -14.21 23.42
C THR A 63 -1.01 -14.50 23.19
N MET A 64 -1.60 -14.00 22.10
CA MET A 64 -3.03 -14.21 21.83
C MET A 64 -3.33 -15.68 21.56
N LEU A 65 -4.45 -16.19 22.04
CA LEU A 65 -4.87 -17.57 21.81
C LEU A 65 -5.31 -17.79 20.36
N LYS A 66 -5.12 -19.03 19.90
CA LYS A 66 -5.73 -19.50 18.65
C LYS A 66 -7.25 -19.34 18.71
N LYS A 67 -7.87 -18.97 17.58
CA LYS A 67 -9.31 -18.71 17.44
C LYS A 67 -10.20 -19.78 18.10
N ASP A 68 -9.89 -21.04 17.86
CA ASP A 68 -10.76 -22.17 18.23
C ASP A 68 -10.83 -22.36 19.76
N TYR A 69 -9.86 -21.83 20.52
CA TYR A 69 -9.78 -21.94 21.98
C TYR A 69 -10.11 -20.64 22.73
N ALA A 70 -10.21 -19.52 22.03
CA ALA A 70 -10.37 -18.19 22.66
C ALA A 70 -11.66 -18.05 23.47
N ASN A 71 -12.74 -18.74 23.09
CA ASN A 71 -14.05 -18.62 23.74
C ASN A 71 -14.30 -19.66 24.85
N LEU A 72 -13.31 -20.50 25.18
CA LEU A 72 -13.48 -21.56 26.18
C LEU A 72 -13.31 -20.99 27.60
N PRO A 73 -14.30 -21.12 28.51
CA PRO A 73 -14.22 -20.57 29.88
C PRO A 73 -13.04 -21.10 30.69
N ILE A 74 -12.63 -22.34 30.42
CA ILE A 74 -11.57 -23.07 31.11
C ILE A 74 -10.19 -22.42 30.88
N MET A 75 -10.01 -21.64 29.80
CA MET A 75 -8.69 -21.10 29.45
C MET A 75 -8.12 -20.11 30.47
N ASN A 76 -8.96 -19.50 31.30
CA ASN A 76 -8.49 -18.58 32.34
C ASN A 76 -7.79 -19.30 33.50
N SER A 77 -8.26 -20.51 33.84
CA SER A 77 -7.75 -21.31 34.96
C SER A 77 -6.60 -22.24 34.61
N VAL A 78 -6.31 -22.42 33.33
CA VAL A 78 -5.26 -23.32 32.83
C VAL A 78 -3.86 -22.72 33.05
N ASP A 79 -2.88 -23.59 33.26
CA ASP A 79 -1.47 -23.23 33.44
C ASP A 79 -0.90 -22.40 32.28
N ASP A 80 0.07 -21.54 32.61
CA ASP A 80 0.69 -20.64 31.64
C ASP A 80 1.47 -21.38 30.54
N VAL A 81 2.01 -22.57 30.83
CA VAL A 81 2.66 -23.43 29.84
C VAL A 81 1.67 -23.85 28.76
N VAL A 82 0.48 -24.31 29.15
CA VAL A 82 -0.56 -24.74 28.21
C VAL A 82 -1.12 -23.53 27.45
N LYS A 83 -1.30 -22.38 28.12
CA LYS A 83 -1.66 -21.11 27.45
C LYS A 83 -0.64 -20.74 26.36
N ARG A 84 0.67 -20.88 26.64
CA ARG A 84 1.73 -20.62 25.66
C ARG A 84 1.70 -21.58 24.48
N LEU A 85 1.46 -22.88 24.72
CA LEU A 85 1.32 -23.89 23.64
C LEU A 85 0.13 -23.60 22.71
N LEU A 86 -0.96 -23.04 23.25
CA LEU A 86 -2.16 -22.66 22.50
C LEU A 86 -2.15 -21.22 21.98
N SER A 87 -1.06 -20.48 22.21
CA SER A 87 -0.88 -19.10 21.74
C SER A 87 -0.47 -19.01 20.27
N LEU A 88 -0.52 -17.79 19.71
CA LEU A 88 -0.08 -17.48 18.36
C LEU A 88 1.44 -17.54 18.17
N GLU A 89 2.22 -17.49 19.25
CA GLU A 89 3.67 -17.67 19.24
C GLU A 89 4.04 -19.03 18.63
N MET A 90 3.37 -20.10 19.11
CA MET A 90 3.58 -21.48 18.68
C MET A 90 2.66 -21.90 17.51
N ALA A 91 1.85 -20.97 17.00
CA ALA A 91 0.86 -21.24 15.99
C ALA A 91 1.43 -21.24 14.56
N SER A 92 0.77 -22.01 13.70
CA SER A 92 1.07 -21.99 12.26
C SER A 92 0.58 -20.69 11.60
N GLN A 93 1.16 -20.33 10.44
CA GLN A 93 0.71 -19.17 9.66
C GLN A 93 -0.78 -19.22 9.31
N ARG A 94 -1.34 -20.42 9.13
CA ARG A 94 -2.77 -20.63 8.86
C ARG A 94 -3.63 -20.21 10.04
N GLU A 95 -3.20 -20.47 11.26
CA GLU A 95 -3.91 -20.09 12.48
C GLU A 95 -3.84 -18.57 12.70
N LYS A 96 -2.68 -17.95 12.47
CA LYS A 96 -2.54 -16.49 12.47
C LYS A 96 -3.49 -15.83 11.44
N LEU A 97 -3.58 -16.41 10.24
CA LEU A 97 -4.51 -15.97 9.21
C LEU A 97 -5.97 -16.13 9.65
N LYS A 98 -6.36 -17.24 10.30
CA LYS A 98 -7.71 -17.41 10.84
C LYS A 98 -8.08 -16.27 11.79
N VAL A 99 -7.18 -15.92 12.71
CA VAL A 99 -7.43 -14.83 13.66
C VAL A 99 -7.50 -13.47 12.96
N LYS A 100 -6.57 -13.16 12.04
CA LYS A 100 -6.63 -11.91 11.26
C LYS A 100 -7.90 -11.81 10.41
N THR A 101 -8.34 -12.91 9.80
CA THR A 101 -9.60 -12.94 9.04
C THR A 101 -10.78 -12.63 9.93
N GLN A 102 -10.83 -13.19 11.14
CA GLN A 102 -11.88 -12.90 12.09
C GLN A 102 -11.88 -11.42 12.49
N GLN A 103 -10.73 -10.84 12.85
CA GLN A 103 -10.64 -9.42 13.18
C GLN A 103 -11.13 -8.50 12.04
N LEU A 104 -10.83 -8.86 10.78
CA LEU A 104 -11.31 -8.10 9.62
C LEU A 104 -12.81 -8.29 9.36
N VAL A 105 -13.33 -9.50 9.59
CA VAL A 105 -14.76 -9.80 9.46
C VAL A 105 -15.56 -9.08 10.54
N GLU A 106 -15.07 -9.05 11.78
CA GLU A 106 -15.74 -8.38 12.90
C GLU A 106 -15.92 -6.87 12.69
N LYS A 107 -14.98 -6.22 12.00
CA LYS A 107 -15.07 -4.80 11.65
C LYS A 107 -16.17 -4.46 10.64
N VAL A 108 -16.61 -5.46 9.87
CA VAL A 108 -17.42 -5.25 8.67
C VAL A 108 -18.76 -5.98 8.75
N ARG A 109 -18.88 -7.06 9.54
CA ARG A 109 -20.10 -7.86 9.69
C ARG A 109 -21.27 -7.01 10.18
N ARG A 110 -22.47 -7.31 9.69
CA ARG A 110 -23.72 -6.66 10.13
C ARG A 110 -24.29 -7.29 11.40
N SER A 111 -24.20 -8.60 11.51
CA SER A 111 -24.69 -9.40 12.64
C SER A 111 -23.59 -10.36 13.11
N PRO A 112 -23.63 -10.85 14.36
CA PRO A 112 -22.57 -11.69 14.90
C PRO A 112 -22.42 -13.03 14.16
N ASN A 113 -23.50 -13.54 13.57
CA ASN A 113 -23.54 -14.83 12.87
C ASN A 113 -23.49 -14.70 11.33
N ASP A 114 -23.23 -13.50 10.80
CA ASP A 114 -23.12 -13.31 9.35
C ASP A 114 -21.76 -13.79 8.84
N ASN A 115 -21.78 -14.88 8.07
CA ASN A 115 -20.62 -15.46 7.40
C ASN A 115 -20.67 -15.29 5.87
N GLY A 116 -21.81 -14.85 5.33
CA GLY A 116 -22.17 -15.02 3.93
C GLY A 116 -22.30 -13.73 3.14
N SER A 117 -22.45 -12.58 3.81
CA SER A 117 -22.60 -11.30 3.11
C SER A 117 -21.40 -10.94 2.24
N PHE A 118 -21.66 -10.13 1.20
CA PHE A 118 -20.61 -9.66 0.30
C PHE A 118 -19.51 -8.89 1.03
N GLU A 119 -19.86 -8.20 2.11
CA GLU A 119 -18.98 -7.42 2.97
C GLU A 119 -17.97 -8.34 3.70
N VAL A 120 -18.49 -9.39 4.34
CA VAL A 120 -17.71 -10.42 5.02
C VAL A 120 -16.81 -11.17 4.05
N GLN A 121 -17.34 -11.56 2.88
CA GLN A 121 -16.53 -12.25 1.88
C GLN A 121 -15.41 -11.35 1.31
N VAL A 122 -15.64 -10.03 1.15
CA VAL A 122 -14.60 -9.06 0.76
C VAL A 122 -13.50 -8.96 1.82
N ALA A 123 -13.85 -8.99 3.11
CA ALA A 123 -12.88 -9.02 4.21
C ALA A 123 -12.02 -10.31 4.17
N ILE A 124 -12.64 -11.48 3.98
CA ILE A 124 -11.93 -12.77 3.86
C ILE A 124 -10.98 -12.77 2.65
N LEU A 125 -11.44 -12.29 1.49
CA LEU A 125 -10.59 -12.20 0.30
C LEU A 125 -9.42 -11.25 0.53
N THR A 126 -9.64 -10.14 1.24
CA THR A 126 -8.60 -9.15 1.54
C THR A 126 -7.47 -9.73 2.39
N ALA A 127 -7.79 -10.52 3.42
CA ALA A 127 -6.78 -11.21 4.22
C ALA A 127 -5.95 -12.21 3.38
N LYS A 128 -6.63 -12.99 2.52
CA LYS A 128 -5.98 -13.95 1.60
C LYS A 128 -5.07 -13.25 0.60
N ILE A 129 -5.50 -12.13 0.03
CA ILE A 129 -4.72 -11.34 -0.93
C ILE A 129 -3.46 -10.80 -0.27
N ARG A 130 -3.56 -10.20 0.93
CA ARG A 130 -2.39 -9.69 1.68
C ARG A 130 -1.38 -10.80 1.99
N THR A 131 -1.86 -11.98 2.36
CA THR A 131 -0.99 -13.15 2.60
C THR A 131 -0.28 -13.61 1.32
N LEU A 132 -0.99 -13.68 0.19
CA LEU A 132 -0.39 -14.04 -1.10
C LEU A 132 0.61 -13.00 -1.59
N GLU A 133 0.33 -11.73 -1.33
CA GLU A 133 1.23 -10.63 -1.65
C GLU A 133 2.58 -10.80 -0.93
N GLU A 134 2.58 -11.04 0.38
CA GLU A 134 3.80 -11.32 1.15
C GLU A 134 4.57 -12.54 0.64
N HIS A 135 3.85 -13.64 0.34
CA HIS A 135 4.46 -14.84 -0.22
C HIS A 135 5.16 -14.54 -1.55
N LEU A 136 4.52 -13.78 -2.44
CA LEU A 136 5.06 -13.44 -3.76
C LEU A 136 6.21 -12.42 -3.69
N GLN A 137 6.24 -11.56 -2.67
CA GLN A 137 7.38 -10.69 -2.42
C GLN A 137 8.64 -11.51 -2.06
N ARG A 138 8.48 -12.59 -1.29
CA ARG A 138 9.56 -13.55 -0.98
C ARG A 138 9.87 -14.47 -2.17
N HIS A 139 8.84 -14.89 -2.91
CA HIS A 139 8.91 -15.88 -3.99
C HIS A 139 8.34 -15.34 -5.33
N PRO A 140 9.04 -14.41 -6.01
CA PRO A 140 8.51 -13.75 -7.20
C PRO A 140 8.36 -14.65 -8.43
N LYS A 141 8.98 -15.84 -8.43
CA LYS A 141 8.92 -16.81 -9.54
C LYS A 141 7.69 -17.71 -9.50
N ASP A 142 6.90 -17.69 -8.43
CA ASP A 142 5.70 -18.52 -8.27
C ASP A 142 4.53 -17.96 -9.09
N LYS A 143 4.38 -18.45 -10.32
CA LYS A 143 3.34 -18.00 -11.25
C LYS A 143 1.94 -18.49 -10.84
N ARG A 144 1.84 -19.64 -10.16
CA ARG A 144 0.55 -20.23 -9.78
C ARG A 144 -0.12 -19.39 -8.71
N ASN A 145 0.62 -19.04 -7.66
CA ASN A 145 0.09 -18.18 -6.59
C ASN A 145 -0.16 -16.75 -7.07
N ARG A 146 0.65 -16.23 -8.00
CA ARG A 146 0.37 -14.94 -8.66
C ARG A 146 -0.96 -14.97 -9.41
N ARG A 147 -1.27 -16.04 -10.14
CA ARG A 147 -2.57 -16.21 -10.81
C ARG A 147 -3.71 -16.23 -9.81
N PHE A 148 -3.60 -16.98 -8.72
CA PHE A 148 -4.63 -17.02 -7.68
C PHE A 148 -4.86 -15.67 -7.01
N MET A 149 -3.79 -14.91 -6.74
CA MET A 149 -3.89 -13.56 -6.21
C MET A 149 -4.67 -12.63 -7.15
N LEU A 150 -4.36 -12.66 -8.46
CA LEU A 150 -5.07 -11.87 -9.46
C LEU A 150 -6.56 -12.25 -9.56
N MET A 151 -6.87 -13.55 -9.57
CA MET A 151 -8.27 -14.01 -9.54
C MET A 151 -9.00 -13.56 -8.27
N GLY A 152 -8.33 -13.56 -7.12
CA GLY A 152 -8.86 -13.05 -5.86
C GLY A 152 -9.15 -11.55 -5.91
N LEU A 153 -8.24 -10.76 -6.49
CA LEU A 153 -8.42 -9.31 -6.71
C LEU A 153 -9.62 -9.03 -7.61
N ASP A 154 -9.77 -9.75 -8.71
CA ASP A 154 -10.89 -9.59 -9.65
C ASP A 154 -12.23 -9.98 -9.01
N ARG A 155 -12.26 -11.09 -8.26
CA ARG A 155 -13.45 -11.50 -7.49
C ARG A 155 -13.84 -10.43 -6.48
N ARG A 156 -12.87 -9.92 -5.71
CA ARG A 156 -13.10 -8.83 -4.74
C ARG A 156 -13.65 -7.58 -5.42
N ARG A 157 -13.08 -7.19 -6.57
CA ARG A 157 -13.54 -6.04 -7.36
C ARG A 157 -14.98 -6.21 -7.83
N LYS A 158 -15.36 -7.40 -8.32
CA LYS A 158 -16.73 -7.71 -8.76
C LYS A 158 -17.73 -7.57 -7.60
N MET A 159 -17.35 -7.99 -6.40
CA MET A 159 -18.19 -7.92 -5.21
C MET A 159 -18.37 -6.48 -4.72
N LEU A 160 -17.31 -5.67 -4.71
CA LEU A 160 -17.40 -4.24 -4.43
C LEU A 160 -18.25 -3.50 -5.47
N GLY A 161 -18.13 -3.87 -6.75
CA GLY A 161 -18.99 -3.33 -7.81
C GLY A 161 -20.45 -3.75 -7.68
N TYR A 162 -20.75 -4.89 -7.05
CA TYR A 162 -22.10 -5.28 -6.69
C TYR A 162 -22.62 -4.47 -5.50
N LEU A 163 -21.86 -4.39 -4.40
CA LEU A 163 -22.22 -3.61 -3.21
C LEU A 163 -22.52 -2.15 -3.56
N ARG A 164 -21.68 -1.53 -4.40
CA ARG A 164 -21.89 -0.15 -4.86
C ARG A 164 -23.22 0.05 -5.61
N ARG A 165 -23.70 -0.97 -6.34
CA ARG A 165 -24.97 -0.91 -7.08
C ARG A 165 -26.19 -1.14 -6.19
N VAL A 166 -26.05 -1.98 -5.17
CA VAL A 166 -27.15 -2.34 -4.26
C VAL A 166 -27.28 -1.34 -3.12
N ASN A 167 -26.24 -1.16 -2.32
CA ASN A 167 -26.26 -0.33 -1.11
C ASN A 167 -24.97 0.48 -0.98
N TYR A 168 -25.04 1.77 -1.28
CA TYR A 168 -23.86 2.64 -1.29
C TYR A 168 -23.24 2.85 0.10
N SER A 169 -24.06 3.03 1.14
CA SER A 169 -23.59 3.22 2.53
C SER A 169 -22.73 2.06 3.02
N THR A 170 -23.19 0.83 2.75
CA THR A 170 -22.42 -0.38 3.10
C THR A 170 -21.12 -0.49 2.32
N PHE A 171 -21.14 -0.12 1.03
CA PHE A 171 -19.95 -0.10 0.20
C PHE A 171 -18.90 0.88 0.75
N GLU A 172 -19.30 2.09 1.13
CA GLU A 172 -18.41 3.09 1.73
C GLU A 172 -17.83 2.62 3.06
N ASN A 173 -18.66 2.09 3.96
CA ASN A 173 -18.23 1.51 5.23
C ASN A 173 -17.23 0.37 5.03
N THR A 174 -17.46 -0.53 4.07
CA THR A 174 -16.51 -1.62 3.80
C THR A 174 -15.16 -1.11 3.25
N CYS A 175 -15.19 -0.09 2.40
CA CYS A 175 -13.98 0.49 1.82
C CYS A 175 -13.14 1.22 2.88
N THR A 176 -13.78 1.98 3.78
CA THR A 176 -13.11 2.70 4.87
C THR A 176 -12.51 1.72 5.89
N GLN A 177 -13.29 0.76 6.38
CA GLN A 177 -12.83 -0.21 7.38
C GLN A 177 -11.67 -1.10 6.90
N LEU A 178 -11.67 -1.49 5.62
CA LEU A 178 -10.64 -2.35 5.04
C LEU A 178 -9.48 -1.58 4.40
N GLY A 179 -9.60 -0.25 4.25
CA GLY A 179 -8.61 0.60 3.57
C GLY A 179 -8.51 0.29 2.07
N ILE A 180 -9.64 0.11 1.38
CA ILE A 180 -9.69 -0.25 -0.04
C ILE A 180 -10.12 0.96 -0.87
N GLN A 181 -9.29 1.34 -1.85
CA GLN A 181 -9.67 2.33 -2.86
C GLN A 181 -10.32 1.66 -4.06
N TYR A 182 -11.58 2.01 -4.35
CA TYR A 182 -12.30 1.48 -5.52
C TYR A 182 -12.09 2.37 -6.75
N SER A 183 -11.51 1.81 -7.81
CA SER A 183 -11.44 2.45 -9.13
C SER A 183 -12.31 1.69 -10.15
N PRO A 184 -13.28 2.36 -10.80
CA PRO A 184 -14.12 1.73 -11.81
C PRO A 184 -13.29 1.24 -13.01
N PRO A 185 -13.72 0.16 -13.70
CA PRO A 185 -13.01 -0.33 -14.87
C PRO A 185 -13.01 0.70 -15.99
N GLN A 186 -11.89 0.79 -16.70
CA GLN A 186 -11.79 1.57 -17.93
C GLN A 186 -12.76 0.98 -18.97
N PRO A 187 -13.51 1.79 -19.71
CA PRO A 187 -14.49 1.30 -20.68
C PRO A 187 -13.84 0.54 -21.84
N TYR A 188 -12.61 0.91 -22.21
CA TYR A 188 -11.87 0.30 -23.31
C TYR A 188 -10.47 -0.13 -22.86
N ALA A 189 -10.16 -1.41 -23.03
CA ALA A 189 -8.82 -1.95 -22.78
C ALA A 189 -8.01 -1.96 -24.09
N ARG A 190 -7.29 -0.87 -24.38
CA ARG A 190 -6.41 -0.79 -25.55
C ARG A 190 -4.95 -0.99 -25.14
N ARG A 191 -4.20 -1.79 -25.91
CA ARG A 191 -2.75 -1.88 -25.77
C ARG A 191 -2.09 -0.56 -26.22
N LEU A 192 -1.35 0.09 -25.33
CA LEU A 192 -0.61 1.30 -25.65
C LEU A 192 0.68 0.94 -26.42
N THR A 193 0.77 1.40 -27.67
CA THR A 193 1.99 1.31 -28.47
C THR A 193 2.85 2.57 -28.29
N LYS A 194 4.17 2.46 -28.48
CA LYS A 194 5.09 3.62 -28.40
C LYS A 194 4.64 4.78 -29.30
N ARG A 195 4.28 4.47 -30.54
CA ARG A 195 3.74 5.44 -31.51
C ARG A 195 2.51 6.17 -30.97
N TRP A 196 1.56 5.45 -30.37
CA TRP A 196 0.36 6.05 -29.80
C TRP A 196 0.68 6.95 -28.60
N MET A 197 1.59 6.52 -27.71
CA MET A 197 2.01 7.32 -26.55
C MET A 197 2.64 8.65 -26.97
N VAL A 198 3.57 8.62 -27.94
CA VAL A 198 4.22 9.83 -28.47
C VAL A 198 3.19 10.75 -29.14
N LYS A 199 2.32 10.19 -29.99
CA LYS A 199 1.25 10.97 -30.64
C LYS A 199 0.33 11.63 -29.61
N LYS A 200 -0.11 10.89 -28.58
CA LYS A 200 -1.01 11.42 -27.56
C LYS A 200 -0.33 12.51 -26.72
N ALA A 201 0.94 12.31 -26.35
CA ALA A 201 1.72 13.32 -25.62
C ALA A 201 1.90 14.60 -26.45
N LEU A 202 2.21 14.47 -27.74
CA LEU A 202 2.29 15.61 -28.66
C LEU A 202 0.95 16.36 -28.74
N CYS A 203 -0.16 15.64 -28.95
CA CYS A 203 -1.49 16.25 -29.01
C CYS A 203 -1.84 17.01 -27.72
N ILE A 204 -1.47 16.48 -26.55
CA ILE A 204 -1.69 17.17 -25.26
C ILE A 204 -0.87 18.47 -25.20
N LYS A 205 0.40 18.44 -25.59
CA LYS A 205 1.25 19.65 -25.63
C LYS A 205 0.70 20.71 -26.57
N VAL A 206 0.37 20.33 -27.81
CA VAL A 206 -0.22 21.24 -28.80
C VAL A 206 -1.54 21.84 -28.28
N PHE A 207 -2.37 21.03 -27.63
CA PHE A 207 -3.60 21.51 -27.02
C PHE A 207 -3.35 22.55 -25.91
N GLN A 208 -2.39 22.28 -25.02
CA GLN A 208 -2.01 23.21 -23.95
C GLN A 208 -1.49 24.54 -24.52
N GLU A 209 -0.62 24.51 -25.53
CA GLU A 209 -0.10 25.72 -26.17
C GLU A 209 -1.20 26.51 -26.87
N LYS A 210 -2.12 25.83 -27.58
CA LYS A 210 -3.30 26.48 -28.18
C LYS A 210 -4.15 27.18 -27.12
N GLN A 211 -4.39 26.53 -25.98
CA GLN A 211 -5.17 27.13 -24.89
C GLN A 211 -4.48 28.37 -24.31
N LYS A 212 -3.15 28.37 -24.17
CA LYS A 212 -2.38 29.54 -23.70
C LYS A 212 -2.53 30.73 -24.64
N LEU A 213 -2.38 30.50 -25.95
CA LEU A 213 -2.53 31.56 -26.96
C LEU A 213 -3.95 32.14 -26.94
N GLN A 214 -4.98 31.27 -26.91
CA GLN A 214 -6.37 31.70 -26.83
C GLN A 214 -6.68 32.46 -25.53
N ALA A 215 -6.09 32.06 -24.41
CA ALA A 215 -6.24 32.77 -23.14
C ALA A 215 -5.62 34.17 -23.18
N ALA A 216 -4.45 34.32 -23.80
CA ALA A 216 -3.80 35.62 -23.99
C ALA A 216 -4.63 36.56 -24.88
N GLU A 217 -5.19 36.05 -25.98
CA GLU A 217 -6.09 36.81 -26.85
C GLU A 217 -7.37 37.24 -26.14
N ARG A 218 -7.98 36.34 -25.35
CA ARG A 218 -9.18 36.66 -24.54
C ARG A 218 -8.88 37.74 -23.51
N LEU A 219 -7.72 37.70 -22.87
CA LEU A 219 -7.28 38.73 -21.93
C LEU A 219 -7.09 40.07 -22.63
N ARG A 220 -6.49 40.08 -23.83
CA ARG A 220 -6.31 41.30 -24.63
C ARG A 220 -7.66 41.93 -24.98
N LYS A 221 -8.60 41.15 -25.53
CA LYS A 221 -9.96 41.61 -25.85
C LYS A 221 -10.70 42.14 -24.61
N ARG A 222 -10.53 41.49 -23.45
CA ARG A 222 -11.12 41.95 -22.18
C ARG A 222 -10.54 43.30 -21.75
N ARG A 223 -9.23 43.49 -21.85
CA ARG A 223 -8.56 44.78 -21.54
C ARG A 223 -9.03 45.88 -22.48
N GLU A 224 -9.10 45.61 -23.78
CA GLU A 224 -9.63 46.55 -24.79
C GLU A 224 -11.08 46.94 -24.48
N TRP A 225 -11.93 45.97 -24.12
CA TRP A 225 -13.31 46.23 -23.72
C TRP A 225 -13.40 47.07 -22.43
N GLN A 226 -12.61 46.75 -21.41
CA GLN A 226 -12.54 47.53 -20.16
C GLN A 226 -12.07 48.97 -20.41
N ALA A 227 -11.06 49.14 -21.28
CA ALA A 227 -10.56 50.47 -21.66
C ALA A 227 -11.64 51.28 -22.40
N ARG A 228 -12.36 50.66 -23.35
CA ARG A 228 -13.51 51.30 -24.04
C ARG A 228 -14.62 51.68 -23.06
N ALA A 229 -14.96 50.80 -22.12
CA ALA A 229 -15.97 51.07 -21.10
C ALA A 229 -15.53 52.18 -20.14
N LYS A 230 -14.25 52.23 -19.75
CA LYS A 230 -13.68 53.30 -18.92
C LYS A 230 -13.70 54.64 -19.66
N ALA A 231 -13.27 54.67 -20.92
CA ALA A 231 -13.32 55.86 -21.75
C ALA A 231 -14.76 56.37 -21.95
N ALA A 232 -15.73 55.47 -22.15
CA ALA A 232 -17.14 55.84 -22.24
C ALA A 232 -17.68 56.45 -20.92
N ARG A 233 -17.29 55.90 -19.76
CA ARG A 233 -17.63 56.47 -18.45
C ARG A 233 -17.01 57.85 -18.24
N GLU A 234 -15.73 58.01 -18.55
CA GLU A 234 -15.03 59.32 -18.48
C GLU A 234 -15.68 60.36 -19.41
N GLN A 235 -16.13 59.95 -20.60
CA GLN A 235 -16.88 60.83 -21.51
C GLN A 235 -18.25 61.22 -20.94
N GLN A 236 -18.97 60.27 -20.33
CA GLN A 236 -20.23 60.57 -19.64
C GLN A 236 -20.02 61.50 -18.44
N GLU A 237 -18.99 61.29 -17.63
CA GLU A 237 -18.62 62.16 -16.50
C GLU A 237 -18.29 63.58 -16.97
N LYS A 238 -17.50 63.73 -18.05
CA LYS A 238 -17.22 65.03 -18.67
C LYS A 238 -18.50 65.72 -19.17
N GLN A 239 -19.39 64.98 -19.85
CA GLN A 239 -20.68 65.52 -20.29
C GLN A 239 -21.57 65.93 -19.12
N VAL A 240 -21.55 65.19 -18.00
CA VAL A 240 -22.28 65.54 -16.77
C VAL A 240 -21.67 66.78 -16.11
N GLN A 241 -20.34 66.89 -16.04
CA GLN A 241 -19.65 68.07 -15.52
C GLN A 241 -19.90 69.32 -16.38
N GLU A 242 -19.88 69.19 -17.70
CA GLU A 242 -20.23 70.29 -18.63
C GLU A 242 -21.68 70.74 -18.45
N LYS A 243 -22.62 69.81 -18.26
CA LYS A 243 -24.02 70.13 -17.94
C LYS A 243 -24.19 70.80 -16.57
N GLN A 244 -23.49 70.31 -15.54
CA GLN A 244 -23.49 70.93 -14.21
C GLN A 244 -22.85 72.32 -14.19
N ALA A 245 -21.82 72.55 -15.00
CA ALA A 245 -21.21 73.88 -15.17
C ALA A 245 -22.14 74.87 -15.89
N GLN A 246 -23.06 74.38 -16.73
CA GLN A 246 -24.09 75.20 -17.36
C GLN A 246 -25.27 75.50 -16.42
N GLU A 247 -25.61 74.60 -15.50
CA GLU A 247 -26.71 74.76 -14.53
C GLU A 247 -26.29 75.52 -13.24
N GLY A 248 -25.00 75.57 -12.89
CA GLY A 248 -24.47 76.15 -11.65
C GLY A 248 -24.19 77.66 -11.65
N THR A 249 -24.74 78.44 -12.58
CA THR A 249 -24.60 79.91 -12.58
C THR A 249 -25.81 80.54 -11.87
N PRO A 250 -25.75 80.93 -10.59
CA PRO A 250 -26.83 81.68 -9.96
C PRO A 250 -26.80 83.12 -10.49
N VAL A 251 -27.96 83.57 -10.98
CA VAL A 251 -28.25 85.00 -11.23
C VAL A 251 -28.67 85.65 -9.91
#